data_AF-A0A831SQ99-F1
#
_entry.id   AF-A0A831SQ99-F1
#
_cell.length_a   1.000
_cell.length_b   1.000
_cell.length_c   1.000
_cell.angle_alpha   90.00
_cell.angle_beta   90.00
_cell.angle_gamma   90.00
#
_symmetry.space_group_name_H-M   'P 1'
#
loop_
_entity.id
_entity.type
_entity.pdbx_description
1 polymer ?
#
loop_
_entity_poly.entity_id
_entity_poly.type
_entity_poly.pdbx_seq_one_letter_code
_entity_poly.pdbx_strand_id
1 'polypeptide(L)'
;MSAGSFNVEKDTIRQLTYEQILDIINRLPLKYKEVLILKFIENKDYKEISDILHKPMGTVATLINRAKKSLKQELLEEGLKL
;
A
#
# COMPACT_ATOMS: atom_id res chain seq x y z
N MET A 1 -7.99 -10.94 -34.15
CA MET A 1 -7.69 -9.80 -33.26
C MET A 1 -7.70 -10.35 -31.82
N SER A 2 -6.63 -11.02 -31.40
CA SER A 2 -5.47 -10.50 -30.65
C SER A 2 -5.73 -10.40 -29.13
N ALA A 3 -5.96 -11.53 -28.47
CA ALA A 3 -6.04 -11.64 -27.01
C ALA A 3 -4.78 -11.09 -26.28
N GLY A 4 -3.63 -11.05 -26.97
CA GLY A 4 -2.40 -10.45 -26.46
C GLY A 4 -2.46 -8.92 -26.30
N SER A 5 -3.17 -8.19 -27.18
CA SER A 5 -3.23 -6.71 -27.09
C SER A 5 -4.02 -6.24 -25.88
N PHE A 6 -5.13 -6.93 -25.59
CA PHE A 6 -5.98 -6.64 -24.42
C PHE A 6 -5.26 -6.92 -23.10
N ASN A 7 -4.35 -7.89 -23.06
CA ASN A 7 -3.61 -8.23 -21.84
C ASN A 7 -2.48 -7.21 -21.58
N VAL A 8 -1.75 -6.82 -22.63
CA VAL A 8 -0.66 -5.83 -22.53
C VAL A 8 -1.17 -4.47 -22.05
N GLU A 9 -2.28 -3.97 -22.60
CA GLU A 9 -2.86 -2.69 -22.15
C GLU A 9 -3.31 -2.76 -20.70
N LYS A 10 -3.96 -3.87 -20.30
CA LYS A 10 -4.42 -4.07 -18.92
C LYS A 10 -3.27 -4.16 -17.93
N ASP A 11 -2.21 -4.87 -18.27
CA ASP A 11 -1.01 -4.99 -17.43
C ASP A 11 -0.27 -3.66 -17.33
N THR A 12 -0.20 -2.89 -18.43
CA THR A 12 0.36 -1.53 -18.43
C THR A 12 -0.43 -0.60 -17.51
N ILE A 13 -1.76 -0.59 -17.60
CA ILE A 13 -2.63 0.22 -16.73
C ILE A 13 -2.44 -0.19 -15.26
N ARG A 14 -2.36 -1.48 -14.96
CA ARG A 14 -2.11 -1.99 -13.60
C ARG A 14 -0.76 -1.53 -13.07
N GLN A 15 0.29 -1.58 -13.90
CA GLN A 15 1.63 -1.15 -13.50
C GLN A 15 1.66 0.34 -13.20
N LEU A 16 1.08 1.18 -14.06
CA LEU A 16 0.95 2.62 -13.81
C LEU A 16 0.18 2.90 -12.51
N THR A 17 -0.92 2.16 -12.28
CA THR A 17 -1.72 2.30 -11.06
C THR A 17 -0.91 1.92 -9.81
N TYR A 18 -0.10 0.87 -9.91
CA TYR A 18 0.79 0.43 -8.83
C TYR A 18 1.85 1.49 -8.49
N GLU A 19 2.50 2.06 -9.50
CA GLU A 19 3.50 3.13 -9.34
C GLU A 19 2.88 4.36 -8.65
N GLN A 20 1.68 4.79 -9.07
CA GLN A 20 0.96 5.90 -8.43
C GLN A 20 0.63 5.63 -6.95
N ILE A 21 0.18 4.41 -6.62
CA ILE A 21 -0.10 4.02 -5.24
C ILE A 21 1.18 4.04 -4.40
N LEU A 22 2.30 3.57 -4.95
CA LEU A 22 3.59 3.62 -4.25
C LEU A 22 4.03 5.05 -3.98
N ASP A 23 3.87 5.96 -4.94
CA ASP A 23 4.19 7.38 -4.74
C ASP A 23 3.33 8.04 -3.67
N ILE A 24 2.06 7.66 -3.57
CA ILE A 24 1.18 8.10 -2.49
C ILE A 24 1.65 7.53 -1.14
N ILE A 25 1.94 6.23 -1.06
CA ILE A 25 2.48 5.60 0.15
C ILE A 25 3.78 6.27 0.60
N ASN A 26 4.64 6.66 -0.36
CA ASN A 26 5.90 7.33 -0.09
C ASN A 26 5.74 8.72 0.53
N ARG A 27 4.61 9.40 0.30
CA ARG A 27 4.28 10.72 0.86
C ARG A 27 3.64 10.66 2.24
N LEU A 28 3.13 9.50 2.65
CA LEU A 28 2.54 9.32 3.97
C LEU A 28 3.59 9.52 5.09
N PRO A 29 3.15 9.93 6.30
CA PRO A 29 4.02 9.96 7.47
C PRO A 29 4.76 8.64 7.65
N LEU A 30 6.06 8.69 8.01
CA LEU A 30 6.96 7.54 8.08
C LEU A 30 6.32 6.32 8.77
N LYS A 31 5.72 6.51 9.94
CA LYS A 31 5.06 5.46 10.73
C LYS A 31 3.92 4.73 10.00
N TYR A 32 3.27 5.38 9.02
CA TYR A 32 2.22 4.79 8.20
C TYR A 32 2.80 4.14 6.96
N LYS A 33 3.76 4.80 6.32
CA LYS A 33 4.52 4.22 5.21
C LYS A 33 5.13 2.88 5.62
N GLU A 34 5.91 2.84 6.70
CA GLU A 34 6.61 1.63 7.15
C GLU A 34 5.67 0.44 7.34
N VAL A 35 4.56 0.61 8.07
CA VAL A 35 3.61 -0.50 8.30
C VAL A 35 2.88 -0.93 7.03
N LEU A 36 2.70 -0.05 6.05
CA LEU A 36 2.11 -0.40 4.76
C LEU A 36 3.10 -1.18 3.88
N ILE A 37 4.36 -0.72 3.81
CA ILE A 37 5.44 -1.42 3.08
C ILE A 37 5.61 -2.82 3.64
N LEU A 38 5.83 -2.94 4.95
CA LEU A 38 6.01 -4.24 5.59
C LEU A 38 4.81 -5.15 5.36
N LYS A 39 3.58 -4.62 5.49
CA LYS A 39 2.37 -5.44 5.40
C LYS A 39 2.03 -5.90 3.98
N PHE A 40 2.13 -5.00 3.00
CA PHE A 40 1.56 -5.22 1.66
C PHE A 40 2.60 -5.44 0.56
N ILE A 41 3.85 -5.00 0.77
CA ILE A 41 4.94 -5.19 -0.20
C ILE A 41 5.82 -6.34 0.25
N GLU A 42 6.24 -6.34 1.52
CA GLU A 42 7.09 -7.39 2.07
C GLU A 42 6.31 -8.59 2.63
N ASN A 43 4.97 -8.53 2.57
CA ASN A 43 4.06 -9.59 3.00
C ASN A 43 4.26 -10.07 4.45
N LYS A 44 4.70 -9.18 5.34
CA LYS A 44 4.87 -9.49 6.76
C LYS A 44 3.54 -9.66 7.48
N ASP A 45 3.51 -10.56 8.44
CA ASP A 45 2.40 -10.68 9.39
C ASP A 45 2.53 -9.68 10.56
N TYR A 46 1.50 -9.61 11.41
CA TYR A 46 1.47 -8.63 12.51
C TYR A 46 2.55 -8.89 13.56
N LYS A 47 2.98 -10.15 13.72
CA LYS A 47 4.02 -10.55 14.66
C LYS A 47 5.38 -10.17 14.11
N GLU A 48 5.67 -10.48 12.85
CA GLU A 48 6.90 -10.06 12.19
C GLU A 48 7.05 -8.53 12.19
N ILE A 49 5.97 -7.79 11.92
CA ILE A 49 6.00 -6.32 11.97
C ILE A 49 6.23 -5.82 13.40
N SER A 50 5.63 -6.48 14.40
CA SER A 50 5.84 -6.18 15.81
C SER A 50 7.32 -6.36 16.19
N ASP A 51 7.93 -7.44 15.74
CA ASP A 51 9.33 -7.78 16.00
C ASP A 51 10.28 -6.79 15.30
N ILE A 52 10.01 -6.43 14.04
CA ILE A 52 10.80 -5.47 13.25
C ILE A 52 10.73 -4.05 13.84
N LEU A 53 9.53 -3.60 14.21
CA LEU A 53 9.33 -2.22 14.69
C LEU A 53 9.53 -2.07 16.20
N HIS A 54 9.74 -3.18 16.91
CA HIS A 54 9.76 -3.26 18.37
C HIS A 54 8.53 -2.60 19.02
N LYS A 55 7.33 -2.94 18.52
CA LYS A 55 6.05 -2.40 19.00
C LYS A 55 5.07 -3.53 19.29
N PRO A 56 4.22 -3.43 20.34
CA PRO A 56 3.21 -4.44 20.61
C PRO A 56 2.31 -4.70 19.39
N MET A 57 1.91 -5.95 19.17
CA MET A 57 1.03 -6.32 18.05
C MET A 57 -0.28 -5.50 18.01
N GLY A 58 -0.84 -5.13 19.17
CA GLY A 58 -2.02 -4.24 19.24
C GLY A 58 -1.74 -2.82 18.72
N THR A 59 -0.54 -2.30 18.97
CA THR A 59 -0.06 -1.03 18.40
C THR A 59 0.14 -1.14 16.90
N VAL A 60 0.74 -2.24 16.41
CA VAL A 60 0.89 -2.52 14.97
C VAL A 60 -0.48 -2.56 14.28
N ALA A 61 -1.46 -3.25 14.86
CA ALA A 61 -2.79 -3.32 14.29
C ALA A 61 -3.48 -1.95 14.22
N THR A 62 -3.33 -1.15 15.27
CA THR A 62 -3.85 0.22 15.29
C THR A 62 -3.15 1.10 14.25
N LEU A 63 -1.83 0.97 14.10
CA LEU A 63 -1.04 1.70 13.10
C LEU A 63 -1.44 1.34 11.67
N ILE A 64 -1.57 0.05 11.34
CA ILE A 64 -2.03 -0.41 10.02
C ILE A 64 -3.41 0.15 9.71
N ASN A 65 -4.35 0.09 10.66
CA ASN A 65 -5.69 0.64 10.45
C ASN A 65 -5.69 2.16 10.18
N ARG A 66 -4.86 2.91 10.90
CA ARG A 66 -4.71 4.37 10.67
C ARG A 66 -4.01 4.66 9.34
N ALA A 67 -2.97 3.90 9.01
CA ALA A 67 -2.25 4.01 7.76
C ALA A 67 -3.15 3.74 6.54
N LYS A 68 -4.00 2.70 6.60
CA LYS A 68 -5.02 2.44 5.56
C LYS A 68 -6.01 3.59 5.38
N LYS A 69 -6.46 4.20 6.48
CA LYS A 69 -7.37 5.36 6.41
C LYS A 69 -6.67 6.57 5.77
N SER A 70 -5.42 6.83 6.14
CA SER A 70 -4.60 7.88 5.54
C SER A 70 -4.40 7.64 4.05
N LEU A 71 -3.98 6.44 3.66
CA LEU A 71 -3.80 6.06 2.26
C LEU A 71 -5.10 6.23 1.46
N LYS A 72 -6.24 5.80 2.02
CA LYS A 72 -7.54 5.98 1.37
C LYS A 72 -7.86 7.45 1.13
N GLN A 73 -7.55 8.33 2.08
CA GLN A 73 -7.80 9.76 1.93
C GLN A 73 -6.96 10.35 0.79
N GLU A 74 -5.65 10.08 0.77
CA GLU A 74 -4.76 10.56 -0.29
C GLU A 74 -5.16 10.01 -1.68
N LEU A 75 -5.56 8.74 -1.76
CA LEU A 75 -6.04 8.16 -3.02
C LEU A 75 -7.28 8.88 -3.55
N LEU A 76 -8.23 9.24 -2.68
CA LEU A 76 -9.42 9.99 -3.07
C LEU A 76 -9.08 11.40 -3.55
N GLU A 77 -8.10 12.05 -2.94
CA GLU A 77 -7.62 13.39 -3.34
C GLU A 77 -6.92 13.36 -4.70
N GLU A 78 -6.19 12.28 -5.00
CA GLU A 78 -5.57 12.01 -6.31
C GLU A 78 -6.56 11.49 -7.37
N GLY A 79 -7.85 11.35 -7.02
CA GLY A 79 -8.88 10.84 -7.93
C GLY A 79 -8.80 9.34 -8.22
N LEU A 80 -7.96 8.60 -7.49
CA LEU A 80 -7.79 7.16 -7.61
C LEU A 80 -8.81 6.45 -6.71
N LYS A 81 -9.71 5.67 -7.33
CA LYS A 81 -10.65 4.80 -6.61
C LYS A 81 -10.19 3.36 -6.77
N LEU A 82 -9.79 2.76 -5.65
CA LEU A 82 -9.56 1.31 -5.52
C LEU A 82 -10.87 0.56 -5.28
#